data_AF-E7FKF4-F1
#
_entry.id   AF-E7FKF4-F1
#
_cell.length_a   1.000
_cell.length_b   1.000
_cell.length_c   1.000
_cell.angle_alpha   90.00
_cell.angle_beta   90.00
_cell.angle_gamma   90.00
#
_symmetry.space_group_name_H-M   'P 1'
#
loop_
_entity.id
_entity.type
_entity.pdbx_description
1 polymer ?
#
loop_
_entity_poly.entity_id
_entity_poly.type
_entity_poly.pdbx_seq_one_letter_code
_entity_poly.pdbx_strand_id
1 'polypeptide(L)'
;MKPKNIVIFPLSALSMLILNSAAQAADIQPPIAKPGETWILQAKRSDEFDIKDATKWNFQTENYGVWSWKNENATVSNGKLKLTTKRESHKRTFWDGCNQQQVTNYPLYYTSGVAKSRATGNYGYYEARIKGASTFPGVSPAFWMYSTIDRSLTKEGDVQYSEIDVVELTQKSAVRESDHDLHNIVVKNGKPTWMRPGSFPQTNHNGYHLPFDPRNDFHTYGVNVTKDKITWYVDGEIVGEKDNLYWHRQMNLTLSQGLRAPHTQWKCNQFYPSANKSAEGFPTSMEVDYVRTWVKVGNNNSDPGEGQSCPNTFVAVNSVQLSAAKQTLRKGQSTTLESTVLPNCATNKKVIYSSSNKNVATVNSAGVVKARSKGTATITVKTKNKGKVDKLTITVN
;
A
#
# COMPACT_ATOMS: atom_id res chain seq x y z
N MET A 1 -85.71 2.28 -19.63
CA MET A 1 -84.34 1.69 -19.60
C MET A 1 -84.04 1.30 -18.15
N LYS A 2 -83.94 0.00 -17.85
CA LYS A 2 -83.72 -0.52 -16.49
C LYS A 2 -82.22 -0.52 -16.14
N PRO A 3 -81.80 -0.08 -14.94
CA PRO A 3 -80.42 -0.20 -14.51
C PRO A 3 -80.10 -1.64 -14.06
N LYS A 4 -78.88 -2.10 -14.38
CA LYS A 4 -78.38 -3.46 -14.12
C LYS A 4 -77.64 -3.52 -12.78
N ASN A 5 -77.98 -4.60 -12.06
CA ASN A 5 -77.34 -5.30 -10.95
C ASN A 5 -76.00 -4.81 -10.38
N ILE A 6 -76.04 -4.68 -9.06
CA ILE A 6 -74.94 -4.66 -8.08
C ILE A 6 -74.24 -6.03 -8.05
N VAL A 7 -72.91 -6.03 -8.04
CA VAL A 7 -72.08 -7.17 -7.60
C VAL A 7 -71.11 -6.65 -6.54
N ILE A 8 -71.14 -7.28 -5.37
CA ILE A 8 -70.26 -7.03 -4.22
C ILE A 8 -69.01 -7.92 -4.37
N PHE A 9 -67.82 -7.35 -4.15
CA PHE A 9 -66.60 -8.11 -3.86
C PHE A 9 -66.04 -7.70 -2.49
N PRO A 10 -65.50 -8.64 -1.68
CA PRO A 10 -65.08 -8.39 -0.31
C PRO A 10 -63.63 -7.85 -0.23
N LEU A 11 -63.36 -7.17 0.89
CA LEU A 11 -62.07 -6.72 1.40
C LEU A 11 -60.93 -7.73 1.14
N SER A 12 -59.91 -7.32 0.38
CA SER A 12 -58.60 -7.96 0.41
C SER A 12 -57.67 -7.21 1.36
N ALA A 13 -57.18 -7.93 2.37
CA ALA A 13 -56.24 -7.44 3.37
C ALA A 13 -55.01 -6.79 2.73
N LEU A 14 -54.70 -5.58 3.18
CA LEU A 14 -53.49 -4.85 2.86
C LEU A 14 -52.32 -5.55 3.57
N SER A 15 -51.61 -6.45 2.89
CA SER A 15 -50.33 -6.94 3.41
C SER A 15 -49.32 -5.80 3.30
N MET A 16 -49.01 -5.15 4.42
CA MET A 16 -47.80 -4.34 4.55
C MET A 16 -46.60 -5.25 4.30
N LEU A 17 -46.08 -5.21 3.08
CA LEU A 17 -44.72 -5.66 2.81
C LEU A 17 -43.81 -4.64 3.48
N ILE A 18 -43.31 -4.97 4.66
CA ILE A 18 -42.15 -4.29 5.24
C ILE A 18 -40.99 -4.62 4.30
N LEU A 19 -40.73 -3.74 3.35
CA LEU A 19 -39.50 -3.75 2.56
C LEU A 19 -38.36 -3.54 3.55
N ASN A 20 -37.76 -4.66 3.95
CA ASN A 20 -36.53 -4.73 4.69
C ASN A 20 -35.48 -4.01 3.83
N SER A 21 -35.17 -2.76 4.17
CA SER A 21 -34.23 -1.91 3.42
C SER A 21 -32.78 -2.29 3.74
N ALA A 22 -32.47 -3.57 3.64
CA ALA A 22 -31.13 -4.07 3.43
C ALA A 22 -31.02 -4.38 1.94
N ALA A 23 -31.05 -3.33 1.10
CA ALA A 23 -30.60 -3.48 -0.27
C ALA A 23 -29.14 -3.96 -0.18
N GLN A 24 -28.90 -5.21 -0.61
CA GLN A 24 -27.58 -5.76 -0.83
C GLN A 24 -26.73 -4.68 -1.52
N ALA A 25 -25.73 -4.13 -0.83
CA ALA A 25 -24.63 -3.51 -1.52
C ALA A 25 -24.10 -4.61 -2.45
N ALA A 26 -24.27 -4.46 -3.76
CA ALA A 26 -23.66 -5.37 -4.71
C ALA A 26 -22.19 -5.53 -4.32
N ASP A 27 -21.68 -6.75 -4.24
CA ASP A 27 -20.30 -7.05 -3.87
C ASP A 27 -19.35 -6.36 -4.87
N ILE A 28 -19.04 -5.08 -4.65
CA ILE A 28 -18.11 -4.33 -5.50
C ILE A 28 -16.77 -5.04 -5.35
N GLN A 29 -16.38 -5.80 -6.37
CA GLN A 29 -15.07 -6.44 -6.45
C GLN A 29 -14.06 -5.43 -7.00
N PRO A 30 -12.77 -5.52 -6.63
CA PRO A 30 -11.75 -4.67 -7.21
C PRO A 30 -11.59 -4.99 -8.71
N PRO A 31 -11.19 -4.02 -9.56
CA PRO A 31 -11.04 -4.21 -11.00
C PRO A 31 -10.00 -5.28 -11.37
N ILE A 32 -9.11 -5.63 -10.45
CA ILE A 32 -8.09 -6.67 -10.63
C ILE A 32 -8.58 -8.09 -10.31
N ALA A 33 -9.82 -8.25 -9.85
CA ALA A 33 -10.36 -9.56 -9.46
C ALA A 33 -10.41 -10.50 -10.67
N LYS A 34 -9.84 -11.70 -10.52
CA LYS A 34 -9.90 -12.74 -11.55
C LYS A 34 -11.15 -13.62 -11.39
N PRO A 35 -11.63 -14.29 -12.45
CA PRO A 35 -12.72 -15.25 -12.33
C PRO A 35 -12.47 -16.28 -11.23
N GLY A 36 -13.45 -16.45 -10.33
CA GLY A 36 -13.36 -17.34 -9.18
C GLY A 36 -12.63 -16.78 -7.96
N GLU A 37 -12.10 -15.56 -8.01
CA GLU A 37 -11.61 -14.87 -6.83
C GLU A 37 -12.74 -14.15 -6.10
N THR A 38 -12.60 -14.06 -4.78
CA THR A 38 -13.49 -13.25 -3.93
C THR A 38 -12.65 -12.29 -3.12
N TRP A 39 -13.08 -11.04 -3.08
CA TRP A 39 -12.44 -9.96 -2.34
C TRP A 39 -13.46 -9.30 -1.42
N ILE A 40 -13.03 -8.99 -0.20
CA ILE A 40 -13.86 -8.37 0.84
C ILE A 40 -13.45 -6.91 0.98
N LEU A 41 -14.43 -6.01 0.78
CA LEU A 41 -14.25 -4.57 1.00
C LEU A 41 -13.98 -4.29 2.49
N GLN A 42 -12.95 -3.50 2.75
CA GLN A 42 -12.52 -3.13 4.10
C GLN A 42 -13.17 -1.81 4.50
N ALA A 43 -14.33 -1.87 5.14
CA ALA A 43 -15.17 -0.70 5.47
C ALA A 43 -14.43 0.41 6.25
N LYS A 44 -13.50 0.05 7.14
CA LYS A 44 -12.73 1.01 7.95
C LYS A 44 -11.65 1.78 7.15
N ARG A 45 -11.42 1.40 5.90
CA ARG A 45 -10.46 2.00 4.96
C ARG A 45 -11.10 2.26 3.58
N SER A 46 -12.43 2.28 3.53
CA SER A 46 -13.20 2.55 2.32
C SER A 46 -14.25 3.62 2.59
N ASP A 47 -14.45 4.52 1.66
CA ASP A 47 -15.39 5.63 1.75
C ASP A 47 -15.79 6.12 0.36
N GLU A 48 -17.07 6.35 0.16
CA GLU A 48 -17.65 6.99 -1.03
C GLU A 48 -17.84 8.50 -0.80
N PHE A 49 -17.45 9.01 0.37
CA PHE A 49 -17.48 10.42 0.75
C PHE A 49 -18.85 11.09 0.57
N ASP A 50 -19.92 10.38 0.94
CA ASP A 50 -21.25 10.97 1.12
C ASP A 50 -21.30 11.89 2.34
N ILE A 51 -20.49 11.58 3.37
CA ILE A 51 -20.37 12.33 4.62
C ILE A 51 -18.91 12.49 5.04
N LYS A 52 -18.62 13.51 5.85
CA LYS A 52 -17.32 13.66 6.51
C LYS A 52 -17.25 12.81 7.78
N ASP A 53 -16.87 11.54 7.64
CA ASP A 53 -16.77 10.59 8.76
C ASP A 53 -15.47 10.75 9.57
N ALA A 54 -15.52 11.53 10.66
CA ALA A 54 -14.39 11.72 11.57
C ALA A 54 -14.11 10.52 12.49
N THR A 55 -15.00 9.52 12.53
CA THR A 55 -14.77 8.27 13.27
C THR A 55 -13.84 7.36 12.49
N LYS A 56 -13.97 7.34 11.16
CA LYS A 56 -13.11 6.58 10.25
C LYS A 56 -11.81 7.31 9.92
N TRP A 57 -11.89 8.62 9.70
CA TRP A 57 -10.78 9.45 9.24
C TRP A 57 -10.31 10.45 10.29
N ASN A 58 -8.99 10.58 10.44
CA ASN A 58 -8.36 11.70 11.10
C ASN A 58 -8.06 12.79 10.06
N PHE A 59 -8.80 13.91 10.15
CA PHE A 59 -8.65 15.07 9.25
C PHE A 59 -7.65 16.12 9.74
N GLN A 60 -6.96 15.87 10.85
CA GLN A 60 -5.92 16.75 11.39
C GLN A 60 -4.87 15.90 12.13
N THR A 61 -3.94 15.35 11.36
CA THR A 61 -2.90 14.43 11.86
C THR A 61 -1.75 15.18 12.52
N GLU A 62 -0.74 14.42 12.98
CA GLU A 62 0.56 14.98 13.29
C GLU A 62 1.11 15.81 12.12
N ASN A 63 1.71 16.97 12.42
CA ASN A 63 2.24 17.88 11.41
C ASN A 63 3.65 17.45 10.97
N TYR A 64 3.91 17.58 9.67
CA TYR A 64 5.22 17.37 9.04
C TYR A 64 5.33 18.25 7.79
N GLY A 65 6.49 18.22 7.13
CA GLY A 65 6.79 19.14 6.03
C GLY A 65 6.77 20.60 6.52
N VAL A 66 6.35 21.52 5.64
CA VAL A 66 6.44 22.98 5.85
C VAL A 66 5.07 23.67 5.75
N TRP A 67 4.03 22.92 6.08
CA TRP A 67 2.66 23.37 6.27
C TRP A 67 2.12 22.78 7.57
N SER A 68 0.86 23.10 7.88
CA SER A 68 0.11 22.44 8.96
C SER A 68 -1.22 21.92 8.45
N TRP A 69 -1.63 20.77 8.97
CA TRP A 69 -2.93 20.17 8.69
C TRP A 69 -4.02 20.90 9.48
N LYS A 70 -5.14 21.16 8.83
CA LYS A 70 -6.33 21.75 9.46
C LYS A 70 -7.56 20.96 9.07
N ASN A 71 -8.38 20.62 10.05
CA ASN A 71 -9.63 19.92 9.83
C ASN A 71 -10.57 20.70 8.87
N GLU A 72 -10.56 22.03 8.91
CA GLU A 72 -11.38 22.91 8.06
C GLU A 72 -10.94 22.88 6.58
N ASN A 73 -9.75 22.35 6.29
CA ASN A 73 -9.24 22.18 4.93
C ASN A 73 -9.62 20.82 4.31
N ALA A 74 -10.32 19.97 5.05
CA ALA A 74 -10.97 18.77 4.53
C ALA A 74 -12.49 18.99 4.56
N THR A 75 -13.12 19.00 3.40
CA THR A 75 -14.58 19.17 3.27
C THR A 75 -15.18 18.06 2.45
N VAL A 76 -16.42 17.68 2.74
CA VAL A 76 -17.16 16.71 1.94
C VAL A 76 -18.42 17.39 1.42
N SER A 77 -18.65 17.31 0.11
CA SER A 77 -19.81 17.88 -0.54
C SER A 77 -20.09 17.16 -1.85
N ASN A 78 -21.35 16.86 -2.14
CA ASN A 78 -21.78 16.22 -3.40
C ASN A 78 -21.01 14.91 -3.69
N GLY A 79 -20.88 14.04 -2.68
CA GLY A 79 -20.22 12.73 -2.81
C GLY A 79 -18.70 12.81 -2.98
N LYS A 80 -18.05 13.92 -2.62
CA LYS A 80 -16.61 14.11 -2.85
C LYS A 80 -15.92 14.71 -1.64
N LEU A 81 -14.76 14.16 -1.31
CA LEU A 81 -13.79 14.78 -0.41
C LEU A 81 -12.97 15.81 -1.17
N LYS A 82 -12.88 17.03 -0.63
CA LYS A 82 -12.01 18.10 -1.10
C LYS A 82 -10.96 18.42 -0.05
N LEU A 83 -9.69 18.34 -0.45
CA LEU A 83 -8.53 18.66 0.40
C LEU A 83 -7.85 19.92 -0.13
N THR A 84 -7.93 21.01 0.64
CA THR A 84 -7.54 22.34 0.18
C THR A 84 -6.23 22.79 0.80
N THR A 85 -5.27 23.23 -0.01
CA THR A 85 -4.12 24.01 0.46
C THR A 85 -4.45 25.50 0.39
N LYS A 86 -4.14 26.23 1.45
CA LYS A 86 -4.38 27.67 1.58
C LYS A 86 -3.09 28.40 1.92
N ARG A 87 -2.91 29.59 1.36
CA ARG A 87 -1.93 30.56 1.84
C ARG A 87 -2.42 31.10 3.19
N GLU A 88 -1.78 30.67 4.26
CA GLU A 88 -2.15 31.03 5.63
C GLU A 88 -0.90 31.09 6.54
N SER A 89 -0.53 32.31 6.94
CA SER A 89 0.62 32.54 7.83
C SER A 89 0.29 32.03 9.23
N HIS A 90 1.16 31.20 9.79
CA HIS A 90 1.01 30.67 11.14
C HIS A 90 2.38 30.27 11.71
N LYS A 91 2.41 29.80 12.96
CA LYS A 91 3.62 29.30 13.62
C LYS A 91 3.35 27.94 14.25
N ARG A 92 4.36 27.08 14.30
CA ARG A 92 4.35 25.85 15.11
C ARG A 92 5.77 25.44 15.49
N THR A 93 5.89 24.47 16.39
CA THR A 93 7.16 23.76 16.56
C THR A 93 7.52 23.02 15.27
N PHE A 94 8.77 23.16 14.82
CA PHE A 94 9.30 22.59 13.59
C PHE A 94 10.60 21.85 13.87
N TRP A 95 10.70 20.61 13.38
CA TRP A 95 11.94 19.84 13.43
C TRP A 95 12.89 20.34 12.35
N ASP A 96 14.04 20.86 12.76
CA ASP A 96 15.13 21.29 11.89
C ASP A 96 16.17 20.16 11.77
N GLY A 97 15.95 19.24 10.84
CA GLY A 97 16.81 18.07 10.64
C GLY A 97 18.24 18.37 10.21
N CYS A 98 18.54 19.55 9.65
CA CYS A 98 19.92 19.94 9.36
C CYS A 98 20.72 20.21 10.65
N ASN A 99 20.09 20.83 11.64
CA ASN A 99 20.72 21.17 12.92
C ASN A 99 20.32 20.22 14.06
N GLN A 100 19.52 19.18 13.78
CA GLN A 100 19.05 18.16 14.73
C GLN A 100 18.35 18.76 15.97
N GLN A 101 17.51 19.79 15.77
CA GLN A 101 16.83 20.51 16.86
C GLN A 101 15.35 20.79 16.58
N GLN A 102 14.56 21.01 17.64
CA GLN A 102 13.20 21.54 17.53
C GLN A 102 13.24 23.06 17.64
N VAL A 103 12.66 23.76 16.66
CA VAL A 103 12.54 25.22 16.67
C VAL A 103 11.10 25.59 17.04
N THR A 104 10.93 26.23 18.19
CA THR A 104 9.61 26.71 18.62
C THR A 104 9.21 27.96 17.83
N ASN A 105 7.90 28.21 17.70
CA ASN A 105 7.37 29.39 17.02
C ASN A 105 7.89 29.58 15.57
N TYR A 106 8.25 28.50 14.88
CA TYR A 106 8.79 28.56 13.52
C TYR A 106 7.72 29.05 12.53
N PRO A 107 7.99 30.11 11.74
CA PRO A 107 7.00 30.69 10.84
C PRO A 107 6.79 29.80 9.61
N LEU A 108 5.54 29.51 9.31
CA LEU A 108 5.09 28.78 8.12
C LEU A 108 3.98 29.58 7.42
N TYR A 109 3.73 29.24 6.16
CA TYR A 109 2.95 30.11 5.27
C TYR A 109 1.74 29.45 4.62
N TYR A 110 1.58 28.14 4.78
CA TYR A 110 0.50 27.39 4.15
C TYR A 110 -0.11 26.38 5.13
N THR A 111 -1.43 26.23 5.07
CA THR A 111 -2.16 25.12 5.70
C THR A 111 -2.73 24.22 4.62
N SER A 112 -2.99 22.94 4.94
CA SER A 112 -3.51 21.98 3.96
C SER A 112 -4.49 20.97 4.57
N GLY A 113 -5.13 20.17 3.71
CA GLY A 113 -6.07 19.11 4.08
C GLY A 113 -5.45 17.71 4.00
N VAL A 114 -5.89 16.84 4.90
CA VAL A 114 -5.51 15.42 4.97
C VAL A 114 -6.73 14.61 5.42
N ALA A 115 -6.82 13.35 4.98
CA ALA A 115 -7.69 12.32 5.53
C ALA A 115 -6.87 11.05 5.73
N LYS A 116 -6.54 10.74 6.99
CA LYS A 116 -5.78 9.53 7.38
C LYS A 116 -6.70 8.54 8.07
N SER A 117 -6.80 7.31 7.58
CA SER A 117 -7.63 6.28 8.21
C SER A 117 -7.15 6.01 9.62
N ARG A 118 -8.06 5.90 10.60
CA ARG A 118 -7.69 5.47 11.95
C ARG A 118 -7.29 4.00 11.99
N ALA A 119 -7.99 3.18 11.21
CA ALA A 119 -7.61 1.79 11.00
C ALA A 119 -6.34 1.69 10.16
N THR A 120 -5.62 0.59 10.35
CA THR A 120 -4.44 0.23 9.57
C THR A 120 -4.70 -1.04 8.76
N GLY A 121 -3.82 -1.32 7.81
CA GLY A 121 -3.63 -2.64 7.22
C GLY A 121 -2.35 -2.67 6.41
N ASN A 122 -2.16 -3.72 5.61
CA ASN A 122 -1.00 -3.85 4.74
C ASN A 122 -1.37 -4.48 3.39
N TYR A 123 -1.65 -5.77 3.34
CA TYR A 123 -1.98 -6.49 2.11
C TYR A 123 -3.40 -6.21 1.69
N GLY A 124 -3.61 -6.08 0.38
CA GLY A 124 -4.89 -5.74 -0.20
C GLY A 124 -4.75 -4.96 -1.49
N TYR A 125 -5.88 -4.76 -2.17
CA TYR A 125 -5.99 -3.81 -3.26
C TYR A 125 -6.55 -2.50 -2.72
N TYR A 126 -5.92 -1.39 -3.08
CA TYR A 126 -6.31 -0.05 -2.67
C TYR A 126 -6.51 0.78 -3.92
N GLU A 127 -7.60 1.54 -4.00
CA GLU A 127 -7.88 2.41 -5.12
C GLU A 127 -8.51 3.71 -4.63
N ALA A 128 -8.12 4.82 -5.22
CA ALA A 128 -8.82 6.09 -5.08
C ALA A 128 -9.06 6.71 -6.46
N ARG A 129 -10.21 7.36 -6.62
CA ARG A 129 -10.54 8.12 -7.82
C ARG A 129 -10.36 9.60 -7.54
N ILE A 130 -9.34 10.20 -8.14
CA ILE A 130 -8.78 11.50 -7.75
C ILE A 130 -8.75 12.43 -8.95
N LYS A 131 -9.12 13.70 -8.71
CA LYS A 131 -8.82 14.83 -9.59
C LYS A 131 -7.77 15.72 -8.94
N GLY A 132 -6.68 15.98 -9.64
CA GLY A 132 -5.57 16.82 -9.18
C GLY A 132 -5.97 18.28 -9.01
N ALA A 133 -5.18 19.02 -8.21
CA ALA A 133 -5.38 20.44 -8.00
C ALA A 133 -5.01 21.25 -9.26
N SER A 134 -5.74 22.34 -9.53
CA SER A 134 -5.53 23.14 -10.75
C SER A 134 -4.15 23.79 -10.80
N THR A 135 -3.62 24.21 -9.64
CA THR A 135 -2.36 24.95 -9.51
C THR A 135 -1.17 24.03 -9.70
N PHE A 136 -0.34 24.33 -10.71
CA PHE A 136 0.93 23.66 -10.93
C PHE A 136 1.96 24.67 -11.47
N PRO A 137 3.21 24.66 -10.95
CA PRO A 137 3.70 23.88 -9.81
C PRO A 137 3.24 24.47 -8.45
N GLY A 138 3.40 23.72 -7.36
CA GLY A 138 3.23 24.25 -5.99
C GLY A 138 2.61 23.28 -4.99
N VAL A 139 1.79 22.35 -5.46
CA VAL A 139 1.15 21.32 -4.62
C VAL A 139 1.29 19.92 -5.25
N SER A 140 1.19 18.90 -4.40
CA SER A 140 1.19 17.49 -4.78
C SER A 140 0.01 16.79 -4.11
N PRO A 141 -1.07 16.53 -4.85
CA PRO A 141 -2.10 15.57 -4.46
C PRO A 141 -1.47 14.18 -4.30
N ALA A 142 -1.72 13.51 -3.17
CA ALA A 142 -1.13 12.22 -2.85
C ALA A 142 -2.16 11.24 -2.30
N PHE A 143 -2.04 9.99 -2.74
CA PHE A 143 -2.71 8.82 -2.18
C PHE A 143 -1.65 7.80 -1.79
N TRP A 144 -1.59 7.46 -0.50
CA TRP A 144 -0.45 6.76 0.07
C TRP A 144 -0.82 6.09 1.39
N MET A 145 0.09 5.32 1.96
CA MET A 145 -0.08 4.73 3.28
C MET A 145 1.25 4.63 4.00
N TYR A 146 1.26 4.88 5.30
CA TYR A 146 2.51 4.87 6.09
C TYR A 146 2.31 4.32 7.50
N SER A 147 3.38 3.72 8.04
CA SER A 147 3.41 3.18 9.40
C SER A 147 3.93 4.22 10.40
N THR A 148 3.76 3.96 11.70
CA THR A 148 4.60 4.63 12.70
C THR A 148 6.08 4.24 12.52
N ILE A 149 7.00 5.11 12.96
CA ILE A 149 8.43 4.79 13.04
C ILE A 149 8.71 4.12 14.38
N ASP A 150 9.14 2.87 14.37
CA ASP A 150 9.54 2.13 15.57
C ASP A 150 11.07 2.04 15.66
N ARG A 151 11.68 2.94 16.44
CA ARG A 151 13.14 3.00 16.62
C ARG A 151 13.67 1.96 17.60
N SER A 152 12.81 1.21 18.29
CA SER A 152 13.24 0.13 19.19
C SER A 152 13.76 -1.09 18.41
N LEU A 153 13.36 -1.22 17.15
CA LEU A 153 13.79 -2.28 16.24
C LEU A 153 15.21 -1.99 15.71
N THR A 154 16.21 -2.66 16.28
CA THR A 154 17.64 -2.37 16.03
C THR A 154 18.42 -3.55 15.47
N LYS A 155 17.80 -4.72 15.25
CA LYS A 155 18.51 -5.89 14.71
C LYS A 155 18.71 -5.71 13.21
N GLU A 156 19.79 -6.29 12.69
CA GLU A 156 20.11 -6.23 11.25
C GLU A 156 18.93 -6.71 10.40
N GLY A 157 18.52 -5.88 9.43
CA GLY A 157 17.38 -6.12 8.55
C GLY A 157 16.00 -5.79 9.15
N ASP A 158 15.91 -5.30 10.37
CA ASP A 158 14.63 -4.83 10.94
C ASP A 158 14.13 -3.59 10.18
N VAL A 159 12.81 -3.54 9.95
CA VAL A 159 12.14 -2.41 9.30
C VAL A 159 11.44 -1.54 10.35
N GLN A 160 11.93 -0.31 10.51
CA GLN A 160 11.40 0.66 11.45
C GLN A 160 10.21 1.43 10.87
N TYR A 161 10.16 1.59 9.55
CA TYR A 161 9.17 2.41 8.84
C TYR A 161 8.88 1.84 7.46
N SER A 162 7.61 1.80 7.08
CA SER A 162 7.12 1.43 5.75
C SER A 162 6.16 2.49 5.24
N GLU A 163 6.32 2.88 3.99
CA GLU A 163 5.43 3.80 3.28
C GLU A 163 5.32 3.37 1.81
N ILE A 164 4.08 3.29 1.34
CA ILE A 164 3.74 3.00 -0.06
C ILE A 164 2.97 4.19 -0.60
N ASP A 165 3.50 4.80 -1.66
CA ASP A 165 2.86 5.90 -2.35
C ASP A 165 2.14 5.33 -3.56
N VAL A 166 0.81 5.29 -3.50
CA VAL A 166 -0.01 4.82 -4.62
C VAL A 166 0.15 5.78 -5.79
N VAL A 167 0.10 7.08 -5.50
CA VAL A 167 0.48 8.13 -6.45
C VAL A 167 0.87 9.41 -5.71
N GLU A 168 1.89 10.09 -6.21
CA GLU A 168 2.15 11.51 -5.97
C GLU A 168 2.06 12.27 -7.29
N LEU A 169 1.09 13.18 -7.41
CA LEU A 169 0.82 13.93 -8.62
C LEU A 169 1.56 15.27 -8.62
N THR A 170 1.89 15.77 -9.81
CA THR A 170 2.29 17.17 -10.05
C THR A 170 3.46 17.68 -9.20
N GLN A 171 4.37 16.79 -8.76
CA GLN A 171 5.56 17.15 -7.97
C GLN A 171 6.86 17.18 -8.75
N LYS A 172 6.81 16.77 -10.02
CA LYS A 172 7.93 16.76 -10.96
C LYS A 172 7.93 18.02 -11.83
N SER A 173 8.91 18.13 -12.73
CA SER A 173 9.04 19.29 -13.62
C SER A 173 7.93 19.38 -14.65
N ALA A 174 7.43 18.25 -15.14
CA ALA A 174 6.29 18.23 -16.06
C ALA A 174 5.01 17.81 -15.34
N VAL A 175 3.89 18.46 -15.66
CA VAL A 175 2.61 18.25 -14.98
C VAL A 175 2.05 16.82 -15.13
N ARG A 176 2.44 16.13 -16.20
CA ARG A 176 2.01 14.76 -16.51
C ARG A 176 2.95 13.68 -15.97
N GLU A 177 4.02 14.07 -15.29
CA GLU A 177 4.88 13.11 -14.60
C GLU A 177 4.27 12.79 -13.22
N SER A 178 3.94 11.51 -13.01
CA SER A 178 3.52 10.98 -11.71
C SER A 178 4.59 10.07 -11.13
N ASP A 179 4.65 10.01 -9.80
CA ASP A 179 5.49 9.06 -9.08
C ASP A 179 4.62 8.05 -8.32
N HIS A 180 5.09 6.80 -8.30
CA HIS A 180 4.44 5.66 -7.64
C HIS A 180 5.49 4.95 -6.78
N ASP A 181 5.88 5.62 -5.70
CA ASP A 181 7.13 5.38 -5.02
C ASP A 181 6.96 4.59 -3.71
N LEU A 182 8.10 4.28 -3.11
CA LEU A 182 8.17 3.58 -1.85
C LEU A 182 9.22 4.22 -0.94
N HIS A 183 8.91 4.26 0.35
CA HIS A 183 9.82 4.77 1.37
C HIS A 183 9.93 3.78 2.52
N ASN A 184 11.13 3.63 3.07
CA ASN A 184 11.32 2.78 4.25
C ASN A 184 12.55 3.17 5.07
N ILE A 185 12.55 2.76 6.34
CA ILE A 185 13.74 2.76 7.19
C ILE A 185 14.05 1.32 7.55
N VAL A 186 15.25 0.85 7.21
CA VAL A 186 15.71 -0.51 7.51
C VAL A 186 17.09 -0.46 8.17
N VAL A 187 17.34 -1.31 9.16
CA VAL A 187 18.66 -1.44 9.78
C VAL A 187 19.60 -2.13 8.79
N LYS A 188 20.66 -1.42 8.37
CA LYS A 188 21.76 -1.93 7.55
C LYS A 188 23.09 -1.66 8.24
N ASN A 189 23.93 -2.68 8.35
CA ASN A 189 25.22 -2.60 9.05
C ASN A 189 25.08 -2.00 10.47
N GLY A 190 24.06 -2.43 11.20
CA GLY A 190 23.76 -1.96 12.56
C GLY A 190 23.21 -0.53 12.66
N LYS A 191 22.89 0.15 11.55
CA LYS A 191 22.38 1.54 11.55
C LYS A 191 21.03 1.67 10.83
N PRO A 192 20.06 2.40 11.41
CA PRO A 192 18.82 2.74 10.71
C PRO A 192 19.11 3.55 9.44
N THR A 193 18.73 3.01 8.28
CA THR A 193 19.03 3.59 6.98
C THR A 193 17.75 3.90 6.24
N TRP A 194 17.59 5.17 5.85
CA TRP A 194 16.50 5.60 4.96
C TRP A 194 16.76 5.11 3.53
N MET A 195 15.74 4.48 2.94
CA MET A 195 15.69 4.19 1.52
C MET A 195 14.57 5.03 0.89
N ARG A 196 14.93 5.80 -0.14
CA ARG A 196 14.05 6.73 -0.85
C ARG A 196 14.13 6.47 -2.35
N PRO A 197 13.11 6.87 -3.13
CA PRO A 197 13.10 6.67 -4.59
C PRO A 197 14.34 7.23 -5.28
N GLY A 198 14.78 8.44 -4.92
CA GLY A 198 15.96 9.05 -5.54
C GLY A 198 17.30 8.34 -5.23
N SER A 199 17.44 7.73 -4.05
CA SER A 199 18.68 7.06 -3.64
C SER A 199 18.69 5.54 -3.91
N PHE A 200 17.52 4.93 -4.04
CA PHE A 200 17.36 3.49 -4.31
C PHE A 200 16.30 3.26 -5.42
N PRO A 201 16.47 3.83 -6.62
CA PRO A 201 15.40 3.87 -7.63
C PRO A 201 14.95 2.48 -8.08
N GLN A 202 15.89 1.51 -8.16
CA GLN A 202 15.56 0.14 -8.56
C GLN A 202 14.54 -0.53 -7.63
N THR A 203 14.58 -0.24 -6.33
CA THR A 203 13.67 -0.84 -5.34
C THR A 203 12.54 0.07 -4.92
N ASN A 204 12.69 1.39 -5.08
CA ASN A 204 11.81 2.37 -4.45
C ASN A 204 11.16 3.38 -5.40
N HIS A 205 11.54 3.42 -6.68
CA HIS A 205 11.01 4.41 -7.63
C HIS A 205 10.21 3.76 -8.77
N ASN A 206 9.07 4.35 -9.10
CA ASN A 206 8.36 4.13 -10.36
C ASN A 206 7.87 5.49 -10.88
N GLY A 207 8.58 6.09 -11.83
CA GLY A 207 8.11 7.26 -12.57
C GLY A 207 7.23 6.85 -13.75
N TYR A 208 6.17 7.61 -14.01
CA TYR A 208 5.26 7.35 -15.11
C TYR A 208 4.85 8.66 -15.81
N HIS A 209 4.72 8.60 -17.14
CA HIS A 209 4.19 9.70 -17.94
C HIS A 209 2.72 9.46 -18.22
N LEU A 210 1.86 10.23 -17.54
CA LEU A 210 0.42 10.12 -17.68
C LEU A 210 -0.03 10.47 -19.10
N PRO A 211 -0.90 9.67 -19.73
CA PRO A 211 -1.45 9.99 -21.06
C PRO A 211 -2.48 11.13 -21.02
N PHE A 212 -2.72 11.71 -19.84
CA PHE A 212 -3.67 12.78 -19.58
C PHE A 212 -3.06 13.83 -18.64
N ASP A 213 -3.69 15.01 -18.55
CA ASP A 213 -3.40 15.98 -17.50
C ASP A 213 -4.20 15.61 -16.24
N PRO A 214 -3.56 15.24 -15.11
CA PRO A 214 -4.25 14.72 -13.93
C PRO A 214 -5.15 15.75 -13.23
N ARG A 215 -5.12 17.01 -13.67
CA ARG A 215 -5.92 18.12 -13.10
C ARG A 215 -7.26 18.30 -13.82
N ASN A 216 -7.42 17.74 -15.01
CA ASN A 216 -8.57 18.03 -15.86
C ASN A 216 -9.81 17.23 -15.44
N ASP A 217 -9.64 15.95 -15.12
CA ASP A 217 -10.73 15.04 -14.73
C ASP A 217 -10.28 14.09 -13.62
N PHE A 218 -11.23 13.28 -13.14
CA PHE A 218 -10.99 12.21 -12.19
C PHE A 218 -10.42 10.97 -12.88
N HIS A 219 -9.33 10.45 -12.34
CA HIS A 219 -8.66 9.23 -12.76
C HIS A 219 -8.53 8.26 -11.59
N THR A 220 -8.41 6.95 -11.86
CA THR A 220 -8.23 5.95 -10.81
C THR A 220 -6.76 5.66 -10.60
N TYR A 221 -6.36 5.64 -9.32
CA TYR A 221 -5.01 5.34 -8.89
C TYR A 221 -5.07 4.18 -7.90
N GLY A 222 -4.48 3.05 -8.30
CA GLY A 222 -4.58 1.79 -7.57
C GLY A 222 -3.24 1.19 -7.20
N VAL A 223 -3.20 0.39 -6.14
CA VAL A 223 -2.07 -0.48 -5.82
C VAL A 223 -2.56 -1.82 -5.28
N ASN A 224 -2.00 -2.91 -5.79
CA ASN A 224 -2.14 -4.24 -5.23
C ASN A 224 -0.91 -4.56 -4.37
N VAL A 225 -1.11 -4.70 -3.08
CA VAL A 225 -0.07 -5.01 -2.10
C VAL A 225 -0.23 -6.46 -1.67
N THR A 226 0.78 -7.27 -1.95
CA THR A 226 0.88 -8.65 -1.46
C THR A 226 2.15 -8.80 -0.63
N LYS A 227 2.30 -9.94 0.03
CA LYS A 227 3.55 -10.28 0.73
C LYS A 227 4.77 -10.34 -0.20
N ASP A 228 4.57 -10.56 -1.51
CA ASP A 228 5.68 -10.83 -2.44
C ASP A 228 5.95 -9.68 -3.42
N LYS A 229 4.92 -8.90 -3.73
CA LYS A 229 4.86 -7.91 -4.81
C LYS A 229 3.98 -6.72 -4.45
N ILE A 230 4.33 -5.56 -4.99
CA ILE A 230 3.53 -4.34 -5.01
C ILE A 230 3.39 -3.96 -6.47
N THR A 231 2.15 -3.85 -6.96
CA THR A 231 1.84 -3.51 -8.36
C THR A 231 0.93 -2.29 -8.39
N TRP A 232 1.31 -1.25 -9.12
CA TRP A 232 0.59 0.02 -9.22
C TRP A 232 -0.20 0.12 -10.51
N TYR A 233 -1.33 0.81 -10.44
CA TYR A 233 -2.28 0.96 -11.53
C TYR A 233 -2.69 2.42 -11.70
N VAL A 234 -2.82 2.87 -12.94
CA VAL A 234 -3.46 4.14 -13.31
C VAL A 234 -4.49 3.84 -14.38
N ASP A 235 -5.75 4.19 -14.13
CA ASP A 235 -6.88 3.88 -15.03
C ASP A 235 -6.92 2.41 -15.48
N GLY A 236 -6.55 1.50 -14.58
CA GLY A 236 -6.50 0.05 -14.82
C GLY A 236 -5.20 -0.47 -15.44
N GLU A 237 -4.34 0.40 -15.96
CA GLU A 237 -3.05 0.02 -16.57
C GLU A 237 -1.94 -0.11 -15.52
N ILE A 238 -1.10 -1.14 -15.63
CA ILE A 238 0.04 -1.31 -14.72
C ILE A 238 1.12 -0.28 -15.06
N VAL A 239 1.47 0.56 -14.08
CA VAL A 239 2.48 1.62 -14.24
C VAL A 239 3.75 1.41 -13.41
N GLY A 240 3.72 0.43 -12.50
CA GLY A 240 4.85 0.10 -11.64
C GLY A 240 4.73 -1.30 -11.05
N GLU A 241 5.85 -1.95 -10.82
CA GLU A 241 5.92 -3.19 -10.06
C GLU A 241 7.24 -3.28 -9.30
N LYS A 242 7.17 -3.70 -8.03
CA LYS A 242 8.31 -3.94 -7.16
C LYS A 242 8.10 -5.20 -6.32
N ASP A 243 9.19 -5.85 -5.93
CA ASP A 243 9.14 -6.88 -4.90
C ASP A 243 8.80 -6.23 -3.55
N ASN A 244 7.88 -6.81 -2.77
CA ASN A 244 7.59 -6.32 -1.43
C ASN A 244 8.70 -6.78 -0.47
N LEU A 245 9.74 -5.96 -0.32
CA LEU A 245 10.89 -6.28 0.52
C LEU A 245 10.71 -5.80 1.97
N TYR A 246 10.07 -4.64 2.15
CA TYR A 246 10.06 -3.91 3.40
C TYR A 246 8.69 -3.35 3.80
N TRP A 247 7.63 -3.51 3.01
CA TRP A 247 6.35 -2.84 3.21
C TRP A 247 5.29 -3.80 3.76
N HIS A 248 5.55 -4.27 4.97
CA HIS A 248 4.73 -5.27 5.66
C HIS A 248 4.17 -4.78 7.00
N ARG A 249 4.65 -3.63 7.49
CA ARG A 249 4.15 -3.00 8.72
C ARG A 249 2.70 -2.57 8.51
N GLN A 250 1.97 -2.44 9.60
CA GLN A 250 0.65 -1.81 9.60
C GLN A 250 0.78 -0.34 9.18
N MET A 251 0.03 0.05 8.16
CA MET A 251 0.06 1.39 7.57
C MET A 251 -1.34 2.01 7.60
N ASN A 252 -1.41 3.31 7.91
CA ASN A 252 -2.64 4.08 7.81
C ASN A 252 -2.80 4.58 6.37
N LEU A 253 -3.95 4.32 5.76
CA LEU A 253 -4.29 4.80 4.42
C LEU A 253 -4.53 6.31 4.47
N THR A 254 -3.95 7.07 3.55
CA THR A 254 -3.90 8.53 3.63
C THR A 254 -4.14 9.17 2.26
N LEU A 255 -5.06 10.14 2.24
CA LEU A 255 -5.22 11.10 1.16
C LEU A 255 -4.77 12.46 1.69
N SER A 256 -3.87 13.14 0.98
CA SER A 256 -3.39 14.46 1.41
C SER A 256 -2.89 15.29 0.26
N GLN A 257 -2.82 16.62 0.46
CA GLN A 257 -2.20 17.53 -0.50
C GLN A 257 -0.98 18.21 0.13
N GLY A 258 0.21 17.84 -0.32
CA GLY A 258 1.47 18.40 0.17
C GLY A 258 1.89 19.65 -0.62
N LEU A 259 2.71 20.51 0.00
CA LEU A 259 3.34 21.63 -0.68
C LEU A 259 4.61 21.15 -1.42
N ARG A 260 4.95 21.78 -2.54
CA ARG A 260 6.15 21.50 -3.35
C ARG A 260 6.83 22.79 -3.82
N ALA A 261 7.91 22.67 -4.58
CA ALA A 261 8.50 23.79 -5.28
C ALA A 261 7.43 24.53 -6.11
N PRO A 262 7.48 25.87 -6.21
CA PRO A 262 8.57 26.75 -5.78
C PRO A 262 8.52 27.13 -4.29
N HIS A 263 7.54 26.65 -3.51
CA HIS A 263 7.34 27.07 -2.13
C HIS A 263 8.22 26.34 -1.11
N THR A 264 8.87 25.24 -1.52
CA THR A 264 9.69 24.39 -0.66
C THR A 264 11.13 24.26 -1.17
N GLN A 265 12.05 23.95 -0.25
CA GLN A 265 13.40 23.47 -0.51
C GLN A 265 13.54 22.07 0.11
N TRP A 266 14.30 21.17 -0.53
CA TRP A 266 14.60 19.85 0.03
C TRP A 266 16.07 19.79 0.50
N LYS A 267 16.28 19.51 1.79
CA LYS A 267 17.61 19.30 2.37
C LYS A 267 17.50 18.50 3.65
N CYS A 268 18.57 17.77 4.01
CA CYS A 268 18.64 17.00 5.26
C CYS A 268 17.46 16.03 5.45
N ASN A 269 16.98 15.43 4.35
CA ASN A 269 15.87 14.48 4.30
C ASN A 269 14.49 15.05 4.70
N GLN A 270 14.27 16.37 4.55
CA GLN A 270 12.97 16.98 4.78
C GLN A 270 12.77 18.26 3.95
N PHE A 271 11.54 18.78 3.95
CA PHE A 271 11.23 20.09 3.39
C PHE A 271 11.61 21.22 4.35
N TYR A 272 12.04 22.34 3.78
CA TYR A 272 12.16 23.66 4.38
C TYR A 272 11.37 24.68 3.55
N PRO A 273 10.79 25.74 4.16
CA PRO A 273 10.08 26.75 3.40
C PRO A 273 11.06 27.54 2.52
N SER A 274 10.65 27.85 1.31
CA SER A 274 11.39 28.76 0.45
C SER A 274 11.09 30.24 0.80
N ALA A 275 11.75 31.15 0.08
CA ALA A 275 11.39 32.56 0.07
C ALA A 275 10.04 32.85 -0.63
N ASN A 276 9.61 31.99 -1.56
CA ASN A 276 8.35 32.17 -2.29
C ASN A 276 7.14 31.76 -1.43
N LYS A 277 6.40 32.78 -0.99
CA LYS A 277 5.23 32.69 -0.10
C LYS A 277 3.98 33.27 -0.79
N SER A 278 3.92 33.19 -2.12
CA SER A 278 2.84 33.80 -2.92
C SER A 278 1.45 33.30 -2.50
N ALA A 279 0.46 34.19 -2.59
CA ALA A 279 -0.94 33.80 -2.47
C ALA A 279 -1.55 33.38 -3.83
N GLU A 280 -0.87 33.70 -4.94
CA GLU A 280 -1.33 33.38 -6.29
C GLU A 280 -1.47 31.87 -6.47
N GLY A 281 -2.58 31.44 -7.08
CA GLY A 281 -2.90 30.03 -7.23
C GLY A 281 -3.37 29.35 -5.94
N PHE A 282 -3.62 30.08 -4.84
CA PHE A 282 -4.24 29.56 -3.62
C PHE A 282 -5.53 30.33 -3.27
N PRO A 283 -6.56 29.68 -2.70
CA PRO A 283 -6.63 28.26 -2.38
C PRO A 283 -6.68 27.36 -3.62
N THR A 284 -6.15 26.14 -3.49
CA THR A 284 -6.19 25.12 -4.54
C THR A 284 -6.46 23.77 -3.91
N SER A 285 -7.23 22.91 -4.59
CA SER A 285 -7.72 21.67 -3.97
C SER A 285 -7.67 20.51 -4.94
N MET A 286 -7.27 19.35 -4.42
CA MET A 286 -7.60 18.05 -5.01
C MET A 286 -9.00 17.63 -4.59
N GLU A 287 -9.62 16.79 -5.41
CA GLU A 287 -10.91 16.16 -5.12
C GLU A 287 -10.76 14.64 -5.19
N VAL A 288 -11.46 13.93 -4.31
CA VAL A 288 -11.49 12.46 -4.25
C VAL A 288 -12.95 12.03 -4.26
N ASP A 289 -13.31 11.24 -5.25
CA ASP A 289 -14.66 10.70 -5.46
C ASP A 289 -14.91 9.53 -4.52
N TYR A 290 -13.98 8.57 -4.49
CA TYR A 290 -14.02 7.46 -3.53
C TYR A 290 -12.60 7.02 -3.17
N VAL A 291 -12.50 6.29 -2.06
CA VAL A 291 -11.37 5.44 -1.73
C VAL A 291 -11.90 4.08 -1.32
N ARG A 292 -11.36 3.01 -1.90
CA ARG A 292 -11.82 1.64 -1.65
C ARG A 292 -10.63 0.73 -1.41
N THR A 293 -10.79 -0.14 -0.42
CA THR A 293 -9.76 -1.09 -0.01
C THR A 293 -10.37 -2.48 0.03
N TRP A 294 -9.72 -3.48 -0.54
CA TRP A 294 -10.17 -4.87 -0.53
C TRP A 294 -9.08 -5.84 -0.09
N VAL A 295 -9.50 -6.93 0.54
CA VAL A 295 -8.62 -8.06 0.87
C VAL A 295 -9.14 -9.33 0.20
N LYS A 296 -8.25 -10.05 -0.48
CA LYS A 296 -8.59 -11.31 -1.18
C LYS A 296 -8.81 -12.45 -0.18
N VAL A 297 -9.90 -13.19 -0.33
CA VAL A 297 -10.22 -14.40 0.45
C VAL A 297 -9.33 -15.58 0.03
N GLY A 298 -8.95 -16.44 0.98
CA GLY A 298 -8.37 -17.77 0.70
C GLY A 298 -6.89 -17.81 0.32
N ASN A 299 -6.20 -16.67 0.26
CA ASN A 299 -4.74 -16.64 0.17
C ASN A 299 -4.12 -16.47 1.57
N ASN A 300 -2.94 -17.06 1.80
CA ASN A 300 -2.07 -16.81 2.97
C ASN A 300 -1.58 -15.33 3.10
N ASN A 301 -2.30 -14.37 2.49
CA ASN A 301 -2.22 -12.93 2.66
C ASN A 301 -3.28 -12.50 3.69
N SER A 302 -3.35 -13.19 4.84
CA SER A 302 -4.15 -12.68 5.94
C SER A 302 -3.56 -11.32 6.33
N ASP A 303 -4.29 -10.26 6.02
CA ASP A 303 -4.23 -9.04 6.81
C ASP A 303 -4.51 -9.51 8.25
N PRO A 304 -3.57 -9.38 9.20
CA PRO A 304 -3.79 -9.79 10.59
C PRO A 304 -4.90 -8.97 11.27
N GLY A 305 -5.59 -8.10 10.54
CA GLY A 305 -6.81 -7.43 10.95
C GLY A 305 -7.96 -8.35 11.41
N GLU A 306 -8.00 -9.64 11.02
CA GLU A 306 -8.97 -10.60 11.58
C GLU A 306 -8.38 -12.04 11.68
N GLY A 307 -8.08 -12.51 12.89
CA GLY A 307 -8.24 -13.94 13.23
C GLY A 307 -7.02 -14.87 13.42
N GLN A 308 -5.76 -14.44 13.24
CA GLN A 308 -4.60 -15.25 13.69
C GLN A 308 -3.44 -14.36 14.15
N SER A 309 -3.01 -14.53 15.41
CA SER A 309 -1.98 -13.69 16.06
C SER A 309 -0.60 -13.88 15.43
N CYS A 310 -0.33 -13.07 14.43
CA CYS A 310 1.00 -12.78 13.90
C CYS A 310 1.30 -11.33 14.28
N PRO A 311 2.48 -10.99 14.82
CA PRO A 311 2.76 -9.62 15.19
C PRO A 311 2.72 -8.73 13.94
N ASN A 312 2.21 -7.52 14.11
CA ASN A 312 2.04 -6.49 13.07
C ASN A 312 3.35 -5.86 12.58
N THR A 313 4.45 -6.60 12.67
CA THR A 313 5.83 -6.18 12.43
C THR A 313 6.56 -7.18 11.54
N PHE A 314 7.77 -6.81 11.10
CA PHE A 314 8.64 -7.75 10.39
C PHE A 314 8.91 -8.99 11.26
N VAL A 315 8.49 -10.15 10.77
CA VAL A 315 8.76 -11.45 11.36
C VAL A 315 9.95 -12.05 10.63
N ALA A 316 11.10 -12.05 11.30
CA ALA A 316 12.30 -12.65 10.78
C ALA A 316 12.10 -14.15 10.51
N VAL A 317 12.72 -14.63 9.44
CA VAL A 317 12.87 -16.07 9.21
C VAL A 317 13.80 -16.65 10.28
N ASN A 318 13.29 -17.62 11.03
CA ASN A 318 14.06 -18.38 12.01
C ASN A 318 14.74 -19.59 11.38
N SER A 319 13.99 -20.33 10.56
CA SER A 319 14.49 -21.51 9.86
C SER A 319 13.77 -21.74 8.53
N VAL A 320 14.37 -22.58 7.70
CA VAL A 320 13.73 -23.27 6.58
C VAL A 320 13.92 -24.76 6.83
N GLN A 321 12.92 -25.57 6.51
CA GLN A 321 12.93 -27.01 6.73
C GLN A 321 12.44 -27.72 5.46
N LEU A 322 13.17 -28.73 5.01
CA LEU A 322 12.71 -29.69 4.00
C LEU A 322 12.01 -30.85 4.70
N SER A 323 10.94 -31.37 4.08
CA SER A 323 10.20 -32.51 4.64
C SER A 323 11.01 -33.80 4.74
N ALA A 324 12.12 -33.90 4.00
CA ALA A 324 13.04 -35.03 4.02
C ALA A 324 14.50 -34.57 4.04
N ALA A 325 15.35 -35.34 4.75
CA ALA A 325 16.80 -35.14 4.78
C ALA A 325 17.56 -35.96 3.73
N LYS A 326 16.97 -37.06 3.24
CA LYS A 326 17.53 -37.94 2.19
C LYS A 326 16.42 -38.47 1.28
N GLN A 327 16.71 -38.64 -0.01
CA GLN A 327 15.83 -39.32 -0.96
C GLN A 327 16.64 -40.10 -1.99
N THR A 328 16.10 -41.23 -2.45
CA THR A 328 16.68 -42.06 -3.51
C THR A 328 15.79 -42.01 -4.74
N LEU A 329 16.37 -41.73 -5.90
CA LEU A 329 15.68 -41.62 -7.19
C LEU A 329 16.32 -42.56 -8.21
N ARG A 330 15.53 -43.03 -9.18
CA ARG A 330 16.08 -43.68 -10.39
C ARG A 330 16.47 -42.62 -11.42
N LYS A 331 17.46 -42.91 -12.26
CA LYS A 331 17.82 -42.02 -13.39
C LYS A 331 16.57 -41.65 -14.21
N GLY A 332 16.39 -40.35 -14.46
CA GLY A 332 15.24 -39.80 -15.19
C GLY A 332 14.04 -39.43 -14.33
N GLN A 333 13.96 -39.92 -13.08
CA GLN A 333 12.88 -39.60 -12.15
C GLN A 333 12.99 -38.15 -11.65
N SER A 334 11.83 -37.58 -11.34
CA SER A 334 11.70 -36.27 -10.70
C SER A 334 10.91 -36.33 -9.40
N THR A 335 11.17 -35.37 -8.52
CA THR A 335 10.46 -35.17 -7.25
C THR A 335 10.38 -33.67 -6.97
N THR A 336 9.37 -33.24 -6.23
CA THR A 336 9.21 -31.84 -5.83
C THR A 336 9.55 -31.72 -4.35
N LEU A 337 10.36 -30.73 -4.00
CA LEU A 337 10.72 -30.46 -2.61
C LEU A 337 9.61 -29.71 -1.90
N GLU A 338 9.20 -30.21 -0.75
CA GLU A 338 8.35 -29.48 0.18
C GLU A 338 9.24 -28.78 1.20
N SER A 339 9.29 -27.45 1.13
CA SER A 339 10.04 -26.62 2.07
C SER A 339 9.11 -25.71 2.87
N THR A 340 9.28 -25.68 4.19
CA THR A 340 8.53 -24.83 5.11
C THR A 340 9.45 -23.77 5.69
N VAL A 341 9.05 -22.50 5.60
CA VAL A 341 9.75 -21.38 6.26
C VAL A 341 9.08 -21.08 7.59
N LEU A 342 9.86 -21.06 8.67
CA LEU A 342 9.38 -20.81 10.02
C LEU A 342 9.93 -19.49 10.61
N PRO A 343 9.17 -18.79 11.46
CA PRO A 343 7.80 -19.11 11.87
C PRO A 343 6.82 -19.01 10.69
N ASN A 344 5.65 -19.64 10.80
CA ASN A 344 4.71 -19.68 9.67
C ASN A 344 4.13 -18.29 9.34
N CYS A 345 4.40 -17.28 10.15
CA CYS A 345 4.10 -15.89 9.89
C CYS A 345 5.32 -15.06 9.41
N ALA A 346 6.44 -15.72 9.06
CA ALA A 346 7.63 -15.05 8.54
C ALA A 346 7.27 -14.16 7.34
N THR A 347 7.72 -12.91 7.41
CA THR A 347 7.33 -11.85 6.47
C THR A 347 7.79 -12.14 5.04
N ASN A 348 8.95 -12.79 4.87
CA ASN A 348 9.45 -13.23 3.56
C ASN A 348 9.75 -14.72 3.60
N LYS A 349 8.96 -15.50 2.86
CA LYS A 349 9.11 -16.96 2.73
C LYS A 349 9.78 -17.39 1.41
N LYS A 350 10.33 -16.46 0.62
CA LYS A 350 10.99 -16.80 -0.65
C LYS A 350 12.26 -17.60 -0.38
N VAL A 351 12.42 -18.70 -1.13
CA VAL A 351 13.57 -19.58 -1.09
C VAL A 351 14.24 -19.67 -2.45
N ILE A 352 15.51 -20.03 -2.45
CA ILE A 352 16.33 -20.33 -3.63
C ILE A 352 16.88 -21.74 -3.44
N TYR A 353 16.86 -22.53 -4.51
CA TYR A 353 17.43 -23.87 -4.52
C TYR A 353 18.75 -23.91 -5.31
N SER A 354 19.67 -24.76 -4.87
CA SER A 354 20.90 -25.06 -5.61
C SER A 354 21.27 -26.53 -5.45
N SER A 355 22.05 -27.07 -6.39
CA SER A 355 22.59 -28.43 -6.35
C SER A 355 24.11 -28.39 -6.30
N SER A 356 24.73 -29.21 -5.45
CA SER A 356 26.18 -29.38 -5.40
C SER A 356 26.75 -30.10 -6.62
N ASN A 357 25.94 -30.91 -7.30
CA ASN A 357 26.36 -31.62 -8.51
C ASN A 357 25.20 -31.73 -9.52
N LYS A 358 25.16 -30.77 -10.45
CA LYS A 358 24.14 -30.70 -11.52
C LYS A 358 24.22 -31.86 -12.52
N ASN A 359 25.34 -32.59 -12.59
CA ASN A 359 25.44 -33.77 -13.46
C ASN A 359 24.69 -34.97 -12.87
N VAL A 360 24.57 -35.04 -11.54
CA VAL A 360 23.84 -36.09 -10.82
C VAL A 360 22.37 -35.70 -10.62
N ALA A 361 22.10 -34.50 -10.10
CA ALA A 361 20.74 -34.00 -9.90
C ALA A 361 20.65 -32.49 -10.09
N THR A 362 19.65 -32.02 -10.84
CA THR A 362 19.33 -30.58 -11.00
C THR A 362 18.08 -30.20 -10.24
N VAL A 363 18.00 -28.97 -9.74
CA VAL A 363 16.80 -28.39 -9.11
C VAL A 363 16.45 -27.08 -9.80
N ASN A 364 15.16 -26.83 -10.06
CA ASN A 364 14.69 -25.57 -10.65
C ASN A 364 14.18 -24.57 -9.58
N SER A 365 13.72 -23.41 -10.01
CA SER A 365 13.19 -22.36 -9.11
C SER A 365 11.90 -22.75 -8.39
N ALA A 366 11.15 -23.73 -8.92
CA ALA A 366 9.94 -24.28 -8.32
C ALA A 366 10.23 -25.44 -7.35
N GLY A 367 11.50 -25.76 -7.07
CA GLY A 367 11.88 -26.85 -6.17
C GLY A 367 11.76 -28.24 -6.79
N VAL A 368 11.62 -28.36 -8.11
CA VAL A 368 11.56 -29.67 -8.80
C VAL A 368 12.97 -30.18 -9.05
N VAL A 369 13.28 -31.34 -8.48
CA VAL A 369 14.53 -32.07 -8.66
C VAL A 369 14.40 -33.08 -9.79
N LYS A 370 15.43 -33.20 -10.64
CA LYS A 370 15.51 -34.21 -11.70
C LYS A 370 16.82 -34.99 -11.60
N ALA A 371 16.72 -36.32 -11.49
CA ALA A 371 17.84 -37.24 -11.44
C ALA A 371 18.42 -37.48 -12.84
N ARG A 372 19.74 -37.31 -13.00
CA ARG A 372 20.43 -37.33 -14.30
C ARG A 372 21.40 -38.50 -14.47
N SER A 373 22.23 -38.78 -13.48
CA SER A 373 23.20 -39.87 -13.52
C SER A 373 23.43 -40.46 -12.13
N LYS A 374 23.91 -41.71 -12.09
CA LYS A 374 24.20 -42.44 -10.86
C LYS A 374 25.21 -41.66 -10.00
N GLY A 375 24.93 -41.54 -8.70
CA GLY A 375 25.78 -40.81 -7.75
C GLY A 375 24.97 -40.07 -6.69
N THR A 376 25.64 -39.14 -5.98
CA THR A 376 25.03 -38.37 -4.90
C THR A 376 25.16 -36.87 -5.16
N ALA A 377 24.09 -36.11 -4.90
CA ALA A 377 24.07 -34.66 -4.93
C ALA A 377 23.35 -34.10 -3.70
N THR A 378 23.83 -32.97 -3.18
CA THR A 378 23.15 -32.25 -2.10
C THR A 378 22.37 -31.08 -2.69
N ILE A 379 21.06 -31.08 -2.47
CA ILE A 379 20.19 -29.95 -2.78
C ILE A 379 20.11 -29.05 -1.56
N THR A 380 20.40 -27.76 -1.75
CA THR A 380 20.38 -26.75 -0.70
C THR A 380 19.20 -25.82 -0.93
N VAL A 381 18.32 -25.67 0.06
CA VAL A 381 17.31 -24.60 0.09
C VAL A 381 17.82 -23.47 0.96
N LYS A 382 17.77 -22.24 0.45
CA LYS A 382 18.21 -21.04 1.16
C LYS A 382 17.15 -19.97 1.11
N THR A 383 16.83 -19.37 2.25
CA THR A 383 15.91 -18.23 2.31
C THR A 383 16.60 -16.96 1.80
N LYS A 384 15.88 -16.15 1.01
CA LYS A 384 16.45 -14.91 0.43
C LYS A 384 16.86 -13.90 1.51
N ASN A 385 16.06 -13.80 2.57
CA ASN A 385 16.32 -12.89 3.69
C ASN A 385 17.03 -13.61 4.83
N LYS A 386 18.25 -13.18 5.17
CA LYS A 386 19.09 -13.69 6.27
C LYS A 386 19.64 -15.12 6.10
N GLY A 387 19.47 -15.73 4.93
CA GLY A 387 20.28 -16.86 4.48
C GLY A 387 20.17 -18.14 5.30
N LYS A 388 19.03 -18.42 5.96
CA LYS A 388 18.79 -19.73 6.61
C LYS A 388 18.81 -20.83 5.56
N VAL A 389 19.41 -21.96 5.92
CA VAL A 389 19.70 -23.06 5.00
C VAL A 389 19.15 -24.35 5.55
N ASP A 390 18.60 -25.19 4.66
CA ASP A 390 18.44 -26.62 4.90
C ASP A 390 18.92 -27.42 3.68
N LYS A 391 19.23 -28.70 3.88
CA LYS A 391 19.88 -29.55 2.88
C LYS A 391 19.22 -30.92 2.80
N LEU A 392 19.09 -31.41 1.58
CA LEU A 392 18.63 -32.76 1.25
C LEU A 392 19.71 -33.47 0.43
N THR A 393 20.02 -34.71 0.80
CA THR A 393 20.88 -35.58 -0.01
C THR A 393 20.03 -36.41 -0.98
N ILE A 394 20.30 -36.28 -2.27
CA ILE A 394 19.73 -37.10 -3.35
C ILE A 394 20.74 -38.17 -3.74
N THR A 395 20.33 -39.43 -3.67
CA THR A 395 21.08 -40.57 -4.23
C THR A 395 20.37 -41.04 -5.49
N VAL A 396 21.09 -41.13 -6.60
CA VAL A 396 20.58 -41.66 -7.87
C VAL A 396 21.18 -43.04 -8.09
N ASN A 397 20.31 -44.04 -8.23
CA ASN A 397 20.69 -45.43 -8.51
C ASN A 397 20.66 -45.77 -9.99
#